data_AF-A0A9P4GST1-F1
#
_entry.id   AF-A0A9P4GST1-F1
#
_cell.length_a   1.000
_cell.length_b   1.000
_cell.length_c   1.000
_cell.angle_alpha   90.00
_cell.angle_beta   90.00
_cell.angle_gamma   90.00
#
_symmetry.space_group_name_H-M   'P 1'
#
loop_
_entity.id
_entity.type
_entity.pdbx_description
1 polymer ?
#
loop_
_entity_poly.entity_id
_entity_poly.type
_entity_poly.pdbx_seq_one_letter_code
_entity_poly.pdbx_strand_id
1 'polypeptide(L)'
;MPPIRTAKQNSTATKGVDAYFKKVSKAEAQAEAVAYNAPQPAPAIPIPAPKPKVAKVMRLLPPAGRGVKDASFRDSRYDWDGKFNKLVGIATKKLEFRSSFKLTDQHIEDILAMRPKICRDLTEFKFVYGDVSYDANNGAKGLTDTAVINLAKHCPKLRKIYLPDTTSLSGEALLRLLASCPALTYVEMTGSRMTATLFEIFQQHPEWVPKLKTLRLTDPHQDTKFMKAMRELGRDRPNLKVELVSTSQEKNWGDWDLKVYHTTYMNGRKVGTSY
;
A
#
# COMPACT_ATOMS: atom_id res chain seq x y z
N MET A 1 9.52 -31.47 30.28
CA MET A 1 9.20 -30.24 29.50
C MET A 1 8.26 -30.63 28.36
N PRO A 2 7.05 -30.07 28.24
CA PRO A 2 6.19 -30.35 27.10
C PRO A 2 6.61 -29.50 25.88
N PRO A 3 6.35 -29.96 24.64
CA PRO A 3 6.82 -29.27 23.45
C PRO A 3 5.97 -28.04 23.14
N ILE A 4 6.66 -26.98 22.70
CA ILE A 4 6.11 -25.68 22.32
C ILE A 4 5.24 -25.82 21.06
N ARG A 5 3.93 -25.57 21.20
CA ARG A 5 2.97 -25.45 20.09
C ARG A 5 3.08 -24.05 19.49
N THR A 6 3.77 -23.88 18.37
CA THR A 6 3.72 -22.63 17.58
C THR A 6 3.55 -22.93 16.10
N ALA A 7 2.30 -22.99 15.61
CA ALA A 7 1.92 -22.77 14.20
C ALA A 7 0.40 -22.97 13.99
N LYS A 8 -0.48 -22.16 14.60
CA LYS A 8 -1.91 -22.13 14.20
C LYS A 8 -2.58 -20.75 14.17
N GLN A 9 -1.99 -19.70 14.72
CA GLN A 9 -2.65 -18.38 14.82
C GLN A 9 -2.62 -17.55 13.52
N ASN A 10 -1.62 -17.70 12.63
CA ASN A 10 -1.55 -16.90 11.39
C ASN A 10 -2.47 -17.38 10.25
N SER A 11 -2.93 -18.63 10.27
CA SER A 11 -3.77 -19.19 9.20
C SER A 11 -5.25 -18.83 9.35
N THR A 12 -5.71 -18.53 10.55
CA THR A 12 -7.12 -18.19 10.83
C THR A 12 -7.40 -16.72 10.59
N ALA A 13 -6.46 -15.83 10.90
CA ALA A 13 -6.60 -14.38 10.67
C ALA A 13 -6.68 -14.03 9.17
N THR A 14 -5.83 -14.62 8.33
CA THR A 14 -5.87 -14.42 6.87
C THR A 14 -7.17 -14.92 6.23
N LYS A 15 -7.71 -16.04 6.71
CA LYS A 15 -9.01 -16.57 6.25
C LYS A 15 -10.18 -15.63 6.59
N GLY A 16 -10.14 -14.97 7.76
CA GLY A 16 -11.16 -13.98 8.15
C GLY A 16 -11.16 -12.74 7.27
N VAL A 17 -9.96 -12.21 6.98
CA VAL A 17 -9.76 -11.05 6.09
C VAL A 17 -10.23 -11.37 4.66
N ASP A 18 -9.84 -12.53 4.12
CA ASP A 18 -10.29 -12.94 2.78
C ASP A 18 -11.81 -13.13 2.71
N ALA A 19 -12.43 -13.64 3.77
CA ALA A 19 -13.88 -13.78 3.83
C ALA A 19 -14.59 -12.42 3.88
N TYR A 20 -14.04 -11.43 4.57
CA TYR A 20 -14.57 -10.06 4.58
C TYR A 20 -14.58 -9.46 3.16
N PHE A 21 -13.43 -9.41 2.49
CA PHE A 21 -13.35 -8.79 1.16
C PHE A 21 -14.16 -9.55 0.09
N LYS A 22 -14.29 -10.88 0.20
CA LYS A 22 -15.20 -11.66 -0.68
C LYS A 22 -16.68 -11.33 -0.45
N LYS A 23 -17.07 -11.04 0.79
CA LYS A 23 -18.46 -10.63 1.10
C LYS A 23 -18.74 -9.23 0.57
N VAL A 24 -17.81 -8.30 0.75
CA VAL A 24 -17.90 -6.92 0.22
C VAL A 24 -18.05 -6.95 -1.30
N SER A 25 -17.15 -7.64 -2.01
CA SER A 25 -17.21 -7.71 -3.47
C SER A 25 -18.51 -8.34 -4.00
N LYS A 26 -19.07 -9.32 -3.28
CA LYS A 26 -20.36 -9.92 -3.64
C LYS A 26 -21.52 -8.93 -3.44
N ALA A 27 -21.50 -8.15 -2.37
CA ALA A 27 -22.52 -7.16 -2.07
C ALA A 27 -22.49 -6.00 -3.07
N GLU A 28 -21.30 -5.53 -3.46
CA GLU A 28 -21.11 -4.49 -4.47
C GLU A 28 -21.63 -4.95 -5.85
N ALA A 29 -21.28 -6.16 -6.28
CA ALA A 29 -21.80 -6.73 -7.52
C ALA A 29 -23.34 -6.89 -7.52
N GLN A 30 -23.93 -7.17 -6.35
CA GLN A 30 -25.39 -7.22 -6.20
C GLN A 30 -26.02 -5.82 -6.24
N ALA A 31 -25.41 -4.82 -5.61
CA ALA A 31 -25.90 -3.44 -5.66
C ALA A 31 -25.83 -2.84 -7.07
N GLU A 32 -24.75 -3.12 -7.82
CA GLU A 32 -24.60 -2.70 -9.20
C GLU A 32 -25.64 -3.37 -10.12
N ALA A 33 -25.93 -4.66 -9.92
CA ALA A 33 -26.98 -5.36 -10.66
C ALA A 33 -28.40 -4.79 -10.40
N VAL A 34 -28.66 -4.28 -9.18
CA VAL A 34 -29.96 -3.66 -8.83
C VAL A 34 -30.09 -2.25 -9.41
N ALA A 35 -28.98 -1.53 -9.59
CA ALA A 35 -28.98 -0.19 -10.21
C ALA A 35 -29.32 -0.20 -11.71
N TYR A 36 -29.27 -1.36 -12.38
CA TYR A 36 -29.53 -1.51 -13.82
C TYR A 36 -31.01 -1.81 -14.21
N ASN A 37 -31.98 -1.57 -13.33
CA ASN A 37 -33.41 -1.77 -13.61
C ASN A 37 -34.16 -0.48 -14.04
N ALA A 38 -33.51 0.37 -14.86
CA ALA A 38 -34.17 1.46 -15.61
C ALA A 38 -34.22 1.11 -17.10
N PRO A 39 -35.31 1.40 -17.83
CA PRO A 39 -35.46 1.01 -19.24
C PRO A 39 -34.34 1.60 -20.10
N GLN A 40 -33.51 0.72 -20.66
CA GLN A 40 -32.40 1.10 -21.53
C GLN A 40 -32.91 1.42 -22.95
N PRO A 41 -32.42 2.49 -23.61
CA PRO A 41 -32.56 2.63 -25.06
C PRO A 41 -31.79 1.53 -25.79
N ALA A 42 -32.21 1.23 -27.03
CA ALA A 42 -31.77 0.10 -27.86
C ALA A 42 -30.23 -0.13 -27.87
N PRO A 43 -29.78 -1.40 -27.95
CA PRO A 43 -28.38 -1.77 -27.77
C PRO A 43 -27.48 -1.16 -28.85
N ALA A 44 -26.47 -0.41 -28.41
CA ALA A 44 -25.35 -0.03 -29.26
C ALA A 44 -24.51 -1.26 -29.61
N ILE A 45 -23.96 -1.27 -30.83
CA ILE A 45 -23.15 -2.33 -31.43
C ILE A 45 -22.03 -2.76 -30.45
N PRO A 46 -21.82 -4.06 -30.19
CA PRO A 46 -20.81 -4.51 -29.24
C PRO A 46 -19.40 -4.13 -29.72
N ILE A 47 -18.71 -3.30 -28.93
CA ILE A 47 -17.26 -3.13 -29.06
C ILE A 47 -16.63 -4.48 -28.64
N PRO A 48 -15.76 -5.09 -29.46
CA PRO A 48 -15.16 -6.38 -29.14
C PRO A 48 -14.35 -6.26 -27.83
N ALA A 49 -14.72 -7.08 -26.85
CA ALA A 49 -14.01 -7.17 -25.59
C ALA A 49 -12.50 -7.43 -25.83
N PRO A 50 -11.59 -6.73 -25.14
CA PRO A 50 -10.18 -7.05 -25.22
C PRO A 50 -10.00 -8.50 -24.74
N LYS A 51 -9.35 -9.32 -25.57
CA LYS A 51 -9.09 -10.73 -25.28
C LYS A 51 -8.46 -10.88 -23.89
N PRO A 52 -8.89 -11.86 -23.07
CA PRO A 52 -8.29 -12.08 -21.75
C PRO A 52 -6.79 -12.30 -21.93
N LYS A 53 -5.98 -11.47 -21.26
CA LYS A 53 -4.53 -11.69 -21.20
C LYS A 53 -4.32 -13.05 -20.55
N VAL A 54 -3.71 -13.96 -21.30
CA VAL A 54 -3.34 -15.30 -20.84
C VAL A 54 -2.59 -15.15 -19.51
N ALA A 55 -3.08 -15.80 -18.46
CA ALA A 55 -2.41 -15.82 -17.17
C ALA A 55 -0.97 -16.33 -17.38
N LYS A 56 0.02 -15.44 -17.22
CA LYS A 56 1.43 -15.85 -17.24
C LYS A 56 1.60 -16.86 -16.11
N VAL A 57 1.87 -18.11 -16.46
CA VAL A 57 2.31 -19.13 -15.50
C VAL A 57 3.49 -18.53 -14.74
N MET A 58 3.35 -18.40 -13.43
CA MET A 58 4.34 -17.83 -12.52
C MET A 58 5.59 -18.71 -12.57
N ARG A 59 6.52 -18.38 -13.46
CA ARG A 59 7.74 -19.14 -13.68
C ARG A 59 8.62 -18.90 -12.46
N LEU A 60 8.65 -19.87 -11.54
CA LEU A 60 9.48 -19.82 -10.33
C LEU A 60 10.93 -19.50 -10.73
N LEU A 61 11.46 -18.42 -10.18
CA LEU A 61 12.85 -18.03 -10.40
C LEU A 61 13.78 -19.07 -9.74
N PRO A 62 15.02 -19.27 -10.27
CA PRO A 62 16.00 -20.17 -9.69
C PRO A 62 16.22 -19.89 -8.19
N PRO A 63 16.63 -20.91 -7.40
CA PRO A 63 16.60 -20.84 -5.95
C PRO A 63 17.36 -19.62 -5.43
N ALA A 64 16.59 -18.71 -4.80
CA ALA A 64 17.11 -17.51 -4.19
C ALA A 64 18.25 -17.86 -3.23
N GLY A 65 19.41 -17.22 -3.42
CA GLY A 65 20.55 -17.35 -2.52
C GLY A 65 20.23 -16.83 -1.12
N ARG A 66 21.27 -16.72 -0.26
CA ARG A 66 21.09 -16.12 1.07
C ARG A 66 20.58 -14.68 0.95
N GLY A 67 21.08 -13.92 -0.02
CA GLY A 67 20.82 -12.49 -0.19
C GLY A 67 21.38 -11.67 0.97
N VAL A 68 21.06 -10.39 0.99
CA VAL A 68 21.39 -9.44 2.07
C VAL A 68 20.15 -9.18 2.91
N LYS A 69 20.36 -8.79 4.18
CA LYS A 69 19.26 -8.46 5.11
C LYS A 69 18.48 -7.23 4.66
N ASP A 70 19.20 -6.20 4.24
CA ASP A 70 18.66 -4.92 3.79
C ASP A 70 19.12 -4.71 2.34
N ALA A 71 18.23 -4.95 1.37
CA ALA A 71 18.52 -4.81 -0.05
C ALA A 71 18.02 -3.44 -0.54
N SER A 72 18.89 -2.69 -1.22
CA SER A 72 18.62 -1.34 -1.72
C SER A 72 18.89 -1.27 -3.23
N PHE A 73 17.97 -0.67 -3.97
CA PHE A 73 17.99 -0.58 -5.44
C PHE A 73 17.85 0.88 -5.87
N ARG A 74 18.74 1.34 -6.75
CA ARG A 74 18.80 2.72 -7.24
C ARG A 74 18.07 2.94 -8.55
N ASP A 75 18.30 2.08 -9.54
CA ASP A 75 17.68 2.16 -10.87
C ASP A 75 17.15 0.78 -11.26
N SER A 76 15.90 0.71 -11.71
CA SER A 76 15.26 -0.56 -12.07
C SER A 76 15.94 -1.27 -13.23
N ARG A 77 16.47 -0.54 -14.22
CA ARG A 77 17.16 -1.13 -15.38
C ARG A 77 18.50 -1.74 -15.01
N TYR A 78 19.22 -1.10 -14.09
CA TYR A 78 20.59 -1.51 -13.76
C TYR A 78 20.67 -2.47 -12.59
N ASP A 79 19.78 -2.33 -11.60
CA ASP A 79 19.85 -3.08 -10.35
C ASP A 79 18.82 -4.21 -10.27
N TRP A 80 17.71 -4.11 -11.03
CA TRP A 80 16.64 -5.10 -10.96
C TRP A 80 16.76 -6.17 -12.04
N ASP A 81 16.69 -5.76 -13.31
CA ASP A 81 16.54 -6.64 -14.46
C ASP A 81 17.62 -7.74 -14.51
N GLY A 82 17.20 -8.97 -14.19
CA GLY A 82 18.05 -10.17 -14.15
C GLY A 82 19.12 -10.20 -13.03
N LYS A 83 19.11 -9.22 -12.11
CA LYS A 83 20.17 -9.04 -11.10
C LYS A 83 19.66 -8.98 -9.66
N PHE A 84 18.39 -8.63 -9.44
CA PHE A 84 17.85 -8.42 -8.09
C PHE A 84 18.00 -9.65 -7.18
N ASN A 85 17.91 -10.85 -7.75
CA ASN A 85 18.07 -12.14 -7.05
C ASN A 85 19.48 -12.37 -6.45
N LYS A 86 20.47 -11.53 -6.78
CA LYS A 86 21.79 -11.52 -6.11
C LYS A 86 21.70 -10.91 -4.71
N LEU A 87 20.83 -9.92 -4.53
CA LEU A 87 20.64 -9.19 -3.27
C LEU A 87 19.41 -9.69 -2.51
N VAL A 88 18.32 -10.01 -3.21
CA VAL A 88 17.11 -10.53 -2.59
C VAL A 88 17.25 -12.03 -2.37
N GLY A 89 17.05 -12.47 -1.13
CA GLY A 89 17.18 -13.86 -0.73
C GLY A 89 16.49 -14.18 0.58
N ILE A 90 16.71 -15.38 1.11
CA ILE A 90 16.03 -15.86 2.32
C ILE A 90 16.34 -15.04 3.59
N ALA A 91 17.44 -14.29 3.60
CA ALA A 91 17.82 -13.41 4.70
C ALA A 91 17.20 -12.01 4.59
N THR A 92 16.64 -11.65 3.43
CA THR A 92 16.13 -10.31 3.16
C THR A 92 14.90 -10.01 4.02
N LYS A 93 14.99 -8.92 4.76
CA LYS A 93 13.94 -8.39 5.65
C LYS A 93 13.47 -7.01 5.21
N LYS A 94 14.30 -6.29 4.46
CA LYS A 94 13.99 -4.94 3.98
C LYS A 94 14.30 -4.80 2.50
N LEU A 95 13.37 -4.21 1.78
CA LEU A 95 13.52 -3.79 0.40
C LEU A 95 13.41 -2.26 0.37
N GLU A 96 14.44 -1.63 -0.18
CA GLU A 96 14.50 -0.19 -0.35
C GLU A 96 14.69 0.17 -1.83
N PHE A 97 13.84 1.05 -2.34
CA PHE A 97 13.89 1.58 -3.70
C PHE A 97 14.22 3.08 -3.61
N ARG A 98 15.25 3.54 -4.31
CA ARG A 98 15.70 4.93 -4.26
C ARG A 98 14.98 5.78 -5.30
N SER A 99 15.23 7.08 -5.25
CA SER A 99 14.53 8.12 -5.98
C SER A 99 14.62 8.02 -7.51
N SER A 100 15.55 7.25 -8.09
CA SER A 100 15.59 7.01 -9.55
C SER A 100 14.91 5.69 -9.95
N PHE A 101 14.47 4.88 -8.99
CA PHE A 101 13.96 3.54 -9.25
C PHE A 101 12.52 3.61 -9.77
N LYS A 102 12.26 3.10 -10.97
CA LYS A 102 10.90 3.09 -11.53
C LYS A 102 10.13 1.87 -11.05
N LEU A 103 9.52 1.95 -9.87
CA LEU A 103 8.77 0.85 -9.27
C LEU A 103 7.46 0.60 -10.01
N THR A 104 7.19 -0.69 -10.30
CA THR A 104 5.99 -1.16 -11.01
C THR A 104 5.51 -2.48 -10.41
N ASP A 105 4.28 -2.87 -10.73
CA ASP A 105 3.69 -4.16 -10.34
C ASP A 105 4.60 -5.35 -10.66
N GLN A 106 5.29 -5.32 -11.81
CA GLN A 106 6.20 -6.41 -12.21
C GLN A 106 7.28 -6.67 -11.15
N HIS A 107 7.79 -5.64 -10.49
CA HIS A 107 8.79 -5.79 -9.42
C HIS A 107 8.19 -6.49 -8.19
N ILE A 108 6.94 -6.19 -7.83
CA ILE A 108 6.24 -6.91 -6.76
C ILE A 108 6.02 -8.37 -7.19
N GLU A 109 5.54 -8.61 -8.40
CA GLU A 109 5.33 -9.97 -8.92
C GLU A 109 6.64 -10.77 -8.96
N ASP A 110 7.76 -10.14 -9.31
CA ASP A 110 9.09 -10.77 -9.26
C ASP A 110 9.47 -11.20 -7.82
N ILE A 111 9.22 -10.33 -6.82
CA ILE A 111 9.44 -10.66 -5.40
C ILE A 111 8.53 -11.82 -4.97
N LEU A 112 7.26 -11.80 -5.39
CA LEU A 112 6.29 -12.86 -5.08
C LEU A 112 6.65 -14.19 -5.77
N ALA A 113 7.23 -14.13 -6.98
CA ALA A 113 7.72 -15.28 -7.74
C ALA A 113 8.96 -15.94 -7.13
N MET A 114 9.64 -15.24 -6.21
CA MET A 114 10.68 -15.84 -5.38
C MET A 114 10.08 -16.79 -4.35
N ARG A 115 10.96 -17.53 -3.64
CA ARG A 115 10.52 -18.49 -2.62
C ARG A 115 9.55 -17.85 -1.61
N PRO A 116 8.45 -18.54 -1.22
CA PRO A 116 7.45 -18.01 -0.28
C PRO A 116 8.02 -17.55 1.07
N LYS A 117 9.21 -18.02 1.45
CA LYS A 117 9.86 -17.64 2.70
C LYS A 117 10.25 -16.16 2.75
N ILE A 118 10.63 -15.54 1.62
CA ILE A 118 11.04 -14.13 1.59
C ILE A 118 9.86 -13.25 1.99
N CYS A 119 8.71 -13.43 1.32
CA CYS A 119 7.49 -12.69 1.60
C CYS A 119 7.04 -12.85 3.07
N ARG A 120 7.09 -14.08 3.60
CA ARG A 120 6.71 -14.37 5.00
C ARG A 120 7.55 -13.66 6.06
N ASP A 121 8.73 -13.18 5.68
CA ASP A 121 9.72 -12.62 6.58
C ASP A 121 10.08 -11.17 6.27
N LEU A 122 9.54 -10.61 5.17
CA LEU A 122 9.72 -9.22 4.81
C LEU A 122 9.05 -8.33 5.86
N THR A 123 9.82 -7.36 6.36
CA THR A 123 9.42 -6.45 7.43
C THR A 123 9.32 -5.00 6.98
N GLU A 124 10.07 -4.59 5.97
CA GLU A 124 10.06 -3.21 5.46
C GLU A 124 10.06 -3.22 3.93
N PHE A 125 9.13 -2.46 3.35
CA PHE A 125 9.07 -2.18 1.91
C PHE A 125 9.04 -0.67 1.73
N LYS A 126 10.15 -0.10 1.30
CA LYS A 126 10.38 1.35 1.40
C LYS A 126 10.74 1.93 0.05
N PHE A 127 9.96 2.89 -0.43
CA PHE A 127 10.39 3.79 -1.47
C PHE A 127 10.93 5.07 -0.82
N VAL A 128 12.12 5.51 -1.25
CA VAL A 128 12.82 6.68 -0.71
C VAL A 128 12.56 7.87 -1.63
N TYR A 129 11.82 8.84 -1.11
CA TYR A 129 11.78 10.20 -1.64
C TYR A 129 13.05 10.94 -1.20
N GLY A 130 13.75 11.63 -2.10
CA GLY A 130 14.95 12.35 -1.69
C GLY A 130 15.80 12.98 -2.79
N ASP A 131 15.45 12.80 -4.06
CA ASP A 131 16.15 13.45 -5.17
C ASP A 131 15.26 14.52 -5.77
N VAL A 132 15.79 15.71 -6.07
CA VAL A 132 15.04 16.81 -6.69
C VAL A 132 15.46 17.02 -8.15
N SER A 133 16.27 16.12 -8.70
CA SER A 133 16.69 16.16 -10.11
C SER A 133 15.51 15.92 -11.06
N TYR A 134 15.65 16.40 -12.30
CA TYR A 134 14.65 16.25 -13.36
C TYR A 134 14.35 14.79 -13.73
N ASP A 135 15.30 13.88 -13.53
CA ASP A 135 15.18 12.46 -13.82
C ASP A 135 14.72 11.62 -12.62
N ALA A 136 14.51 12.25 -11.45
CA ALA A 136 14.03 11.58 -10.26
C ALA A 136 12.61 11.03 -10.46
N ASN A 137 12.47 9.73 -10.24
CA ASN A 137 11.18 9.06 -10.08
C ASN A 137 10.86 8.92 -8.58
N ASN A 138 10.48 10.03 -7.96
CA ASN A 138 10.26 10.14 -6.51
C ASN A 138 8.98 9.47 -5.98
N GLY A 139 8.40 8.52 -6.70
CA GLY A 139 7.08 8.00 -6.38
C GLY A 139 6.86 6.56 -6.79
N ALA A 140 5.95 5.90 -6.08
CA ALA A 140 5.46 4.57 -6.40
C ALA A 140 4.28 4.62 -7.41
N LYS A 141 4.39 5.48 -8.43
CA LYS A 141 3.33 5.75 -9.44
C LYS A 141 2.96 4.55 -10.30
N GLY A 142 3.91 3.64 -10.51
CA GLY A 142 3.71 2.46 -11.35
C GLY A 142 3.01 1.30 -10.62
N LEU A 143 2.57 1.50 -9.38
CA LEU A 143 1.86 0.48 -8.61
C LEU A 143 0.35 0.57 -8.78
N THR A 144 -0.31 -0.59 -8.83
CA THR A 144 -1.76 -0.73 -8.78
C THR A 144 -2.22 -1.35 -7.46
N ASP A 145 -3.51 -1.22 -7.16
CA ASP A 145 -4.13 -1.86 -6.01
C ASP A 145 -3.90 -3.36 -6.00
N THR A 146 -3.95 -4.01 -7.17
CA THR A 146 -3.74 -5.46 -7.30
C THR A 146 -2.38 -5.89 -6.76
N ALA A 147 -1.31 -5.18 -7.14
CA ALA A 147 0.03 -5.53 -6.69
C ALA A 147 0.22 -5.27 -5.19
N VAL A 148 -0.29 -4.16 -4.66
CA VAL A 148 -0.21 -3.87 -3.21
C VAL A 148 -1.05 -4.85 -2.40
N ILE A 149 -2.22 -5.23 -2.89
CA ILE A 149 -3.07 -6.27 -2.30
C ILE A 149 -2.34 -7.62 -2.27
N ASN A 150 -1.70 -8.00 -3.37
CA ASN A 150 -0.91 -9.23 -3.44
C ASN A 150 0.30 -9.20 -2.50
N LEU A 151 0.99 -8.07 -2.41
CA LEU A 151 2.07 -7.85 -1.44
C LEU A 151 1.56 -8.04 -0.01
N ALA A 152 0.44 -7.40 0.36
CA ALA A 152 -0.15 -7.49 1.69
C ALA A 152 -0.54 -8.94 2.07
N LYS A 153 -1.12 -9.70 1.11
CA LYS A 153 -1.50 -11.11 1.30
C LYS A 153 -0.31 -12.02 1.59
N HIS A 154 0.81 -11.80 0.92
CA HIS A 154 1.97 -12.69 0.99
C HIS A 154 3.00 -12.25 2.03
N CYS A 155 2.95 -10.99 2.48
CA CYS A 155 3.89 -10.39 3.42
C CYS A 155 3.24 -9.99 4.78
N PRO A 156 2.71 -10.95 5.57
CA PRO A 156 1.95 -10.65 6.79
C PRO A 156 2.81 -10.08 7.94
N LYS A 157 4.15 -10.15 7.84
CA LYS A 157 5.08 -9.61 8.84
C LYS A 157 5.56 -8.19 8.53
N LEU A 158 5.00 -7.53 7.51
CA LEU A 158 5.32 -6.14 7.23
C LEU A 158 5.06 -5.27 8.47
N ARG A 159 6.07 -4.47 8.81
CA ARG A 159 6.07 -3.53 9.92
C ARG A 159 6.06 -2.09 9.45
N LYS A 160 6.67 -1.83 8.29
CA LYS A 160 6.72 -0.50 7.70
C LYS A 160 6.55 -0.60 6.19
N ILE A 161 5.73 0.26 5.64
CA ILE A 161 5.60 0.43 4.20
C ILE A 161 5.59 1.92 3.85
N TYR A 162 6.40 2.29 2.86
CA TYR A 162 6.55 3.67 2.39
C TYR A 162 6.24 3.72 0.90
N LEU A 163 5.08 4.25 0.53
CA LEU A 163 4.64 4.41 -0.85
C LEU A 163 4.23 5.87 -1.09
N PRO A 164 5.21 6.79 -1.27
CA PRO A 164 4.92 8.16 -1.63
C PRO A 164 4.43 8.25 -3.07
N ASP A 165 3.60 9.26 -3.35
CA ASP A 165 3.18 9.64 -4.71
C ASP A 165 2.59 8.47 -5.53
N THR A 166 1.59 7.82 -4.95
CA THR A 166 0.84 6.68 -5.49
C THR A 166 -0.46 7.10 -6.18
N THR A 167 -0.39 7.85 -7.27
CA THR A 167 -1.58 8.38 -7.95
C THR A 167 -2.61 7.34 -8.43
N SER A 168 -2.20 6.08 -8.57
CA SER A 168 -3.04 4.98 -9.07
C SER A 168 -3.55 4.03 -7.98
N LEU A 169 -3.21 4.26 -6.71
CA LEU A 169 -3.72 3.46 -5.60
C LEU A 169 -5.00 4.07 -5.00
N SER A 170 -5.83 3.22 -4.41
CA SER A 170 -7.07 3.60 -3.74
C SER A 170 -7.10 3.20 -2.27
N GLY A 171 -8.19 3.56 -1.59
CA GLY A 171 -8.48 3.11 -0.23
C GLY A 171 -8.52 1.58 -0.09
N GLU A 172 -8.81 0.83 -1.16
CA GLU A 172 -8.84 -0.63 -1.11
C GLU A 172 -7.46 -1.23 -0.82
N ALA A 173 -6.41 -0.76 -1.51
CA ALA A 173 -5.04 -1.20 -1.25
C ALA A 173 -4.60 -0.91 0.20
N LEU A 174 -4.95 0.28 0.70
CA LEU A 174 -4.66 0.65 2.08
C LEU A 174 -5.42 -0.23 3.08
N LEU A 175 -6.73 -0.40 2.92
CA LEU A 175 -7.53 -1.30 3.76
C LEU A 175 -6.95 -2.72 3.75
N ARG A 176 -6.50 -3.20 2.60
CA ARG A 176 -5.89 -4.52 2.49
C ARG A 176 -4.59 -4.65 3.28
N LEU A 177 -3.72 -3.64 3.25
CA LEU A 177 -2.52 -3.58 4.07
C LEU A 177 -2.87 -3.63 5.56
N LEU A 178 -3.82 -2.80 6.00
CA LEU A 178 -4.26 -2.74 7.40
C LEU A 178 -4.88 -4.07 7.86
N ALA A 179 -5.65 -4.73 7.02
CA ALA A 179 -6.26 -6.01 7.36
C ALA A 179 -5.26 -7.17 7.37
N SER A 180 -4.33 -7.21 6.40
CA SER A 180 -3.49 -8.40 6.16
C SER A 180 -2.17 -8.40 6.93
N CYS A 181 -1.70 -7.23 7.39
CA CYS A 181 -0.37 -7.07 8.01
C CYS A 181 -0.49 -6.55 9.45
N PRO A 182 -0.85 -7.39 10.44
CA PRO A 182 -1.12 -6.95 11.82
C PRO A 182 0.09 -6.41 12.57
N ALA A 183 1.31 -6.61 12.05
CA ALA A 183 2.55 -6.12 12.61
C ALA A 183 2.91 -4.69 12.15
N LEU A 184 2.11 -4.06 11.28
CA LEU A 184 2.35 -2.71 10.80
C LEU A 184 2.39 -1.72 11.97
N THR A 185 3.42 -0.89 11.93
CA THR A 185 3.67 0.22 12.86
C THR A 185 3.73 1.56 12.14
N TYR A 186 4.03 1.55 10.84
CA TYR A 186 4.10 2.73 9.99
C TYR A 186 3.54 2.39 8.61
N VAL A 187 2.63 3.21 8.11
CA VAL A 187 2.10 3.14 6.74
C VAL A 187 2.12 4.52 6.15
N GLU A 188 2.73 4.66 4.99
CA GLU A 188 2.65 5.85 4.15
C GLU A 188 2.10 5.48 2.79
N MET A 189 1.04 6.18 2.39
CA MET A 189 0.42 6.12 1.08
C MET A 189 -0.11 7.52 0.74
N THR A 190 0.69 8.29 -0.01
CA THR A 190 0.40 9.69 -0.38
C THR A 190 0.27 9.84 -1.89
N GLY A 191 -0.28 10.94 -2.40
CA GLY A 191 -0.58 11.14 -3.82
C GLY A 191 -1.91 10.53 -4.28
N SER A 192 -2.48 9.59 -3.52
CA SER A 192 -3.82 9.06 -3.73
C SER A 192 -4.87 9.90 -2.99
N ARG A 193 -6.08 10.03 -3.57
CA ARG A 193 -7.23 10.62 -2.89
C ARG A 193 -7.97 9.54 -2.10
N MET A 194 -7.86 9.62 -0.77
CA MET A 194 -8.56 8.74 0.16
C MET A 194 -9.92 9.34 0.55
N THR A 195 -10.90 8.50 0.88
CA THR A 195 -12.27 8.92 1.24
C THR A 195 -12.58 8.62 2.71
N ALA A 196 -13.68 9.18 3.23
CA ALA A 196 -14.14 8.91 4.60
C ALA A 196 -14.40 7.43 4.88
N THR A 197 -14.87 6.69 3.87
CA THR A 197 -15.20 5.25 3.95
C THR A 197 -14.03 4.38 4.42
N LEU A 198 -12.80 4.77 4.07
CA LEU A 198 -11.57 4.12 4.59
C LEU A 198 -11.58 4.07 6.12
N PHE A 199 -11.83 5.21 6.77
CA PHE A 199 -11.78 5.32 8.23
C PHE A 199 -12.99 4.69 8.88
N GLU A 200 -14.17 4.83 8.28
CA GLU A 200 -15.41 4.20 8.76
C GLU A 200 -15.25 2.67 8.82
N ILE A 201 -14.67 2.06 7.78
CA ILE A 201 -14.36 0.63 7.77
C ILE A 201 -13.28 0.31 8.83
N PHE A 202 -12.24 1.14 8.92
CA PHE A 202 -11.15 0.89 9.87
C PHE A 202 -11.60 1.00 11.34
N GLN A 203 -12.61 1.82 11.64
CA GLN A 203 -13.25 1.88 12.96
C GLN A 203 -14.06 0.62 13.27
N GLN A 204 -14.73 0.04 12.27
CA GLN A 204 -15.46 -1.23 12.42
C GLN A 204 -14.54 -2.44 12.69
N HIS A 205 -13.25 -2.29 12.40
CA HIS A 205 -12.23 -3.33 12.57
C HIS A 205 -11.10 -2.91 13.54
N PRO A 206 -11.40 -2.77 14.85
CA PRO A 206 -10.40 -2.39 15.86
C PRO A 206 -9.24 -3.39 15.98
N GLU A 207 -9.45 -4.65 15.58
CA GLU A 207 -8.45 -5.70 15.57
C GLU A 207 -7.39 -5.55 14.48
N TRP A 208 -7.64 -4.73 13.45
CA TRP A 208 -6.66 -4.46 12.39
C TRP A 208 -5.54 -3.56 12.90
N VAL A 209 -4.30 -3.95 12.59
CA VAL A 209 -3.05 -3.26 12.95
C VAL A 209 -3.06 -2.67 14.37
N PRO A 210 -3.18 -3.51 15.42
CA PRO A 210 -3.31 -3.03 16.80
C PRO A 210 -2.07 -2.27 17.31
N LYS A 211 -0.95 -2.31 16.57
CA LYS A 211 0.32 -1.66 16.88
C LYS A 211 0.65 -0.50 15.94
N LEU A 212 -0.30 -0.05 15.11
CA LEU A 212 -0.07 1.06 14.19
C LEU A 212 0.23 2.34 14.98
N LYS A 213 1.38 2.95 14.71
CA LYS A 213 1.82 4.19 15.36
C LYS A 213 1.68 5.40 14.44
N THR A 214 1.88 5.21 13.14
CA THR A 214 1.81 6.31 12.17
C THR A 214 1.11 5.87 10.90
N LEU A 215 0.09 6.64 10.52
CA LEU A 215 -0.60 6.56 9.24
C LEU A 215 -0.40 7.89 8.52
N ARG A 216 0.34 7.88 7.42
CA ARG A 216 0.62 9.07 6.62
C ARG A 216 -0.11 9.00 5.29
N LEU A 217 -0.94 10.01 5.03
CA LEU A 217 -1.82 10.09 3.86
C LEU A 217 -1.72 11.47 3.22
N THR A 218 -2.22 11.59 1.99
CA THR A 218 -2.40 12.91 1.35
C THR A 218 -3.39 13.75 2.14
N ASP A 219 -3.12 15.05 2.27
CA ASP A 219 -4.12 15.99 2.76
C ASP A 219 -5.37 15.91 1.86
N PRO A 220 -6.56 15.75 2.47
CA PRO A 220 -7.78 15.55 1.70
C PRO A 220 -8.34 16.86 1.13
N HIS A 221 -7.62 17.97 1.32
CA HIS A 221 -8.07 19.33 1.08
C HIS A 221 -9.42 19.59 1.75
N GLN A 222 -10.37 20.20 1.04
CA GLN A 222 -11.66 20.63 1.58
C GLN A 222 -12.64 19.47 1.89
N ASP A 223 -12.19 18.22 1.96
CA ASP A 223 -13.05 17.06 2.27
C ASP A 223 -13.35 16.98 3.77
N THR A 224 -14.46 17.60 4.16
CA THR A 224 -14.92 17.64 5.56
C THR A 224 -15.35 16.27 6.08
N LYS A 225 -15.88 15.39 5.21
CA LYS A 225 -16.30 14.03 5.59
C LYS A 225 -15.08 13.19 5.97
N PHE A 226 -14.04 13.23 5.14
CA PHE A 226 -12.75 12.61 5.43
C PHE A 226 -12.22 13.07 6.78
N MET A 227 -12.18 14.39 7.00
CA MET A 227 -11.62 14.97 8.22
C MET A 227 -12.41 14.57 9.46
N LYS A 228 -13.74 14.48 9.37
CA LYS A 228 -14.58 14.01 10.46
C LYS A 228 -14.26 12.55 10.82
N ALA A 229 -14.31 11.65 9.84
CA ALA A 229 -14.08 10.21 10.06
C ALA A 229 -12.65 9.92 10.55
N MET A 230 -11.65 10.60 9.99
CA MET A 230 -10.25 10.50 10.45
C MET A 230 -10.09 10.92 11.91
N ARG A 231 -10.74 12.02 12.32
CA ARG A 231 -10.66 12.50 13.71
C ARG A 231 -11.37 11.56 14.67
N GLU A 232 -12.49 10.96 14.26
CA GLU A 232 -13.20 9.95 15.04
C GLU A 232 -12.32 8.72 15.27
N LEU A 233 -11.70 8.17 14.21
CA LEU A 233 -10.72 7.08 14.34
C LEU A 233 -9.56 7.47 15.27
N GLY A 234 -9.08 8.71 15.20
CA GLY A 234 -8.03 9.21 16.07
C GLY A 234 -8.42 9.22 17.54
N ARG A 235 -9.70 9.44 17.88
CA ARG A 235 -10.20 9.34 19.27
C ARG A 235 -10.28 7.89 19.73
N ASP A 236 -10.69 6.98 18.85
CA ASP A 236 -10.74 5.54 19.15
C ASP A 236 -9.33 4.95 19.33
N ARG A 237 -8.32 5.56 18.69
CA ARG A 237 -6.91 5.15 18.74
C ARG A 237 -6.02 6.33 19.18
N PRO A 238 -6.01 6.72 20.47
CA PRO A 238 -5.34 7.93 20.93
C PRO A 238 -3.81 7.94 20.70
N ASN A 239 -3.19 6.76 20.57
CA ASN A 239 -1.77 6.60 20.28
C ASN A 239 -1.43 6.59 18.78
N LEU A 240 -2.43 6.62 17.90
CA LEU A 240 -2.23 6.67 16.46
C LEU A 240 -1.94 8.11 16.03
N LYS A 241 -0.78 8.30 15.41
CA LYS A 241 -0.42 9.53 14.71
C LYS A 241 -0.93 9.48 13.27
N VAL A 242 -1.80 10.41 12.90
CA VAL A 242 -2.20 10.61 11.50
C VAL A 242 -1.46 11.83 10.95
N GLU A 243 -0.66 11.64 9.92
CA GLU A 243 0.07 12.72 9.24
C GLU A 243 -0.56 12.96 7.87
N LEU A 244 -1.06 14.18 7.64
CA LEU A 244 -1.58 14.60 6.35
C LEU A 244 -0.52 15.41 5.61
N VAL A 245 -0.15 14.95 4.41
CA VAL A 245 0.89 15.55 3.57
C VAL A 245 0.25 16.39 2.49
N SER A 246 0.57 17.68 2.46
CA SER A 246 0.20 18.58 1.37
C SER A 246 1.44 19.17 0.70
N THR A 247 1.30 19.56 -0.56
CA THR A 247 2.35 20.24 -1.31
C THR A 247 1.85 21.59 -1.77
N SER A 248 2.69 22.62 -1.67
CA SER A 248 2.42 23.99 -2.13
C SER A 248 3.56 24.45 -3.03
N GLN A 249 3.25 25.18 -4.10
CA GLN A 249 4.27 25.87 -4.89
C GLN A 249 4.42 27.29 -4.33
N GLU A 250 5.63 27.62 -3.90
CA GLU A 250 5.94 28.93 -3.34
C GLU A 250 7.01 29.61 -4.17
N LYS A 251 6.77 30.89 -4.48
CA LYS A 251 7.71 31.67 -5.29
C LYS A 251 8.74 32.31 -4.37
N ASN A 252 10.00 31.89 -4.52
CA ASN A 252 11.14 32.43 -3.79
C ASN A 252 12.15 33.01 -4.80
N TRP A 253 12.41 34.32 -4.71
CA TRP A 253 13.46 35.00 -5.48
C TRP A 253 13.44 34.77 -7.00
N GLY A 254 12.26 34.58 -7.59
CA GLY A 254 12.09 34.38 -9.04
C GLY A 254 11.85 32.93 -9.45
N ASP A 255 12.22 31.97 -8.60
CA ASP A 255 12.03 30.54 -8.82
C ASP A 255 10.83 29.99 -8.01
N TRP A 256 10.27 28.88 -8.49
CA TRP A 256 9.20 28.16 -7.79
C TRP A 256 9.79 26.99 -7.00
N ASP A 257 9.64 27.06 -5.68
CA ASP A 257 9.96 25.97 -4.78
C ASP A 257 8.71 25.13 -4.50
N LEU A 258 8.83 23.81 -4.64
CA LEU A 258 7.84 22.89 -4.09
C LEU A 258 8.08 22.72 -2.60
N LYS A 259 7.14 23.18 -1.78
CA LYS A 259 7.12 23.03 -0.33
C LYS A 259 6.23 21.86 0.05
N VAL A 260 6.72 20.99 0.92
CA VAL A 260 5.96 19.85 1.45
C VAL A 260 5.63 20.15 2.91
N TYR A 261 4.37 19.95 3.29
CA TYR A 261 3.88 20.21 4.63
C TYR A 261 3.33 18.93 5.24
N HIS A 262 3.67 18.68 6.50
CA HIS A 262 3.18 17.55 7.26
C HIS A 262 2.31 18.05 8.41
N THR A 263 0.98 17.94 8.29
CA THR A 263 0.05 18.27 9.37
C THR A 263 -0.23 17.03 10.21
N THR A 264 0.15 17.08 11.48
CA THR A 264 0.03 15.96 12.42
C THR A 264 -1.25 16.05 13.26
N TYR A 265 -1.96 14.94 13.38
CA TYR A 265 -3.11 14.74 14.24
C TYR A 265 -2.85 13.59 15.24
N MET A 266 -3.24 13.80 16.49
CA MET A 266 -3.24 12.81 17.57
C MET A 266 -4.54 12.95 18.37
N ASN A 267 -5.13 11.83 18.81
CA ASN A 267 -6.37 11.84 19.57
C ASN A 267 -7.50 12.69 18.91
N GLY A 268 -7.56 12.64 17.57
CA GLY A 268 -8.51 13.41 16.76
C GLY A 268 -8.31 14.92 16.73
N ARG A 269 -7.17 15.45 17.22
CA ARG A 269 -6.86 16.89 17.27
C ARG A 269 -5.58 17.20 16.49
N LYS A 270 -5.53 18.36 15.84
CA LYS A 270 -4.31 18.87 15.20
C LYS A 270 -3.28 19.19 16.29
N VAL A 271 -2.07 18.65 16.15
CA VAL A 271 -0.95 18.88 17.08
C VAL A 271 0.03 19.89 16.53
N GLY A 272 0.25 19.89 15.20
CA GLY A 272 1.17 20.81 14.57
C GLY A 272 1.25 20.60 13.07
N THR A 273 1.95 21.52 12.39
CA THR A 273 2.33 21.39 10.99
C THR A 273 3.84 21.61 10.92
N SER A 274 4.57 20.69 10.32
CA SER A 274 6.01 20.84 10.05
C SER A 274 6.25 20.99 8.55
N TYR A 275 7.38 21.64 8.24
CA TYR A 275 7.99 21.72 6.92
C TYR A 275 8.99 20.57 6.74
#